data_AF-A0A7V2YA56-F1
#
_entry.id   AF-A0A7V2YA56-F1
#
_cell.length_a   1.000
_cell.length_b   1.000
_cell.length_c   1.000
_cell.angle_alpha   90.00
_cell.angle_beta   90.00
_cell.angle_gamma   90.00
#
_symmetry.space_group_name_H-M   'P 1'
#
loop_
_entity.id
_entity.type
_entity.pdbx_description
1 polymer ?
#
loop_
_entity_poly.entity_id
_entity_poly.type
_entity_poly.pdbx_seq_one_letter_code
_entity_poly.pdbx_strand_id
1 'polypeptide(L)'
;MAEAVRVSVEPGVCGFLCEVFARREGKWSVGLEVRSECKHIRRLGERLSSISVRGLFAPITKNPVSRAAEDAGCHASCPVPLAVIKAAEVAMEVALPRDVRILFDPSSRREEAESRRPQEGKQAKP
;
A
#
# COMPACT_ATOMS: atom_id res chain seq x y z
N MET A 1 25.10 2.40 13.92
CA MET A 1 23.94 3.21 13.49
C MET A 1 23.02 2.27 12.76
N ALA A 2 21.76 2.12 13.20
CA ALA A 2 20.83 1.20 12.55
C ALA A 2 20.60 1.65 11.09
N GLU A 3 20.79 0.73 10.16
CA GLU A 3 20.55 0.95 8.73
C GLU A 3 19.08 1.30 8.51
N ALA A 4 18.80 2.25 7.61
CA ALA A 4 17.42 2.64 7.33
C ALA A 4 16.73 1.53 6.52
N VAL A 5 15.52 1.13 6.96
CA VAL A 5 14.68 0.20 6.21
C VAL A 5 14.11 0.94 5.01
N ARG A 6 14.25 0.37 3.81
CA ARG A 6 13.67 0.89 2.57
C ARG A 6 12.65 -0.11 2.02
N VAL A 7 11.47 0.37 1.67
CA VAL A 7 10.42 -0.42 1.03
C VAL A 7 10.00 0.26 -0.26
N SER A 8 10.03 -0.49 -1.36
CA SER A 8 9.47 -0.08 -2.64
C SER A 8 8.07 -0.65 -2.80
N VAL A 9 7.12 0.17 -3.25
CA VAL A 9 5.70 -0.20 -3.35
C VAL A 9 5.21 -0.02 -4.78
N GLU A 10 4.69 -1.11 -5.34
CA GLU A 10 3.95 -1.12 -6.59
C GLU A 10 2.45 -1.03 -6.28
N PRO A 11 1.77 0.10 -6.57
CA PRO A 11 0.39 0.33 -6.13
C PRO A 11 -0.66 -0.27 -7.07
N GLY A 12 -0.25 -1.04 -8.07
CA GLY A 12 -1.14 -1.57 -9.11
C GLY A 12 -1.56 -0.51 -10.12
N VAL A 13 -2.84 -0.50 -10.49
CA VAL A 13 -3.36 0.21 -11.67
C VAL A 13 -3.14 1.74 -11.68
N CYS A 14 -2.99 2.38 -10.51
CA CYS A 14 -2.73 3.83 -10.49
C CYS A 14 -1.31 4.20 -10.95
N GLY A 15 -0.36 3.25 -10.94
CA GLY A 15 0.99 3.42 -11.47
C GLY A 15 1.96 4.31 -10.68
N PHE A 16 1.50 5.00 -9.62
CA PHE A 16 2.35 5.90 -8.84
C PHE A 16 3.26 5.15 -7.86
N LEU A 17 4.42 4.70 -8.35
CA LEU A 17 5.43 4.06 -7.52
C LEU A 17 5.73 4.89 -6.26
N CYS A 18 6.04 4.19 -5.18
CA CYS A 18 6.31 4.81 -3.90
C CYS A 18 7.51 4.16 -3.21
N GLU A 19 8.32 4.98 -2.56
CA GLU A 19 9.39 4.55 -1.68
C GLU A 19 9.10 5.02 -0.25
N VAL A 20 9.24 4.10 0.70
CA VAL A 20 9.13 4.37 2.13
C VAL A 20 10.48 4.11 2.77
N PHE A 21 10.96 5.06 3.55
CA PHE A 21 12.15 4.92 4.37
C PHE A 21 11.73 5.00 5.84
N ALA A 22 12.20 4.07 6.65
CA ALA A 22 11.96 4.03 8.07
C ALA A 22 13.28 3.88 8.82
N ARG A 23 13.52 4.73 9.81
CA ARG A 23 14.72 4.69 10.64
C ARG A 23 14.33 4.82 12.10
N ARG A 24 14.90 3.98 12.94
CA ARG A 24 14.74 4.10 14.39
C ARG A 24 15.37 5.41 14.88
N GLU A 25 14.55 6.27 15.49
CA GLU A 25 14.95 7.53 16.10
C GLU A 25 14.84 7.39 17.62
N GLY A 26 15.79 6.70 18.23
CA GLY A 26 15.80 6.43 19.68
C GLY A 26 15.02 5.18 20.10
N LYS A 27 14.66 5.09 21.38
CA LYS A 27 14.11 3.85 21.95
C LYS A 27 12.66 3.58 21.53
N TRP A 28 11.87 4.62 21.31
CA TRP A 28 10.39 4.54 21.23
C TRP A 28 9.77 5.21 20.00
N SER A 29 10.58 5.56 19.00
CA SER A 29 10.14 6.29 17.80
C SER A 29 10.87 5.84 16.54
N VAL A 30 10.17 5.97 15.42
CA VAL A 30 10.68 5.73 14.07
C VAL A 30 10.43 6.99 13.25
N GLY A 31 11.49 7.53 12.65
CA GLY A 31 11.40 8.55 11.62
C GLY A 31 11.01 7.94 10.28
N LEU A 32 10.17 8.63 9.52
CA LEU A 32 9.55 8.19 8.29
C LEU A 32 9.79 9.21 7.17
N GLU A 33 10.12 8.71 5.99
CA GLU A 33 10.13 9.48 4.76
C GLU A 33 9.38 8.71 3.67
N VAL A 34 8.49 9.38 2.94
CA VAL A 34 7.67 8.78 1.89
C VAL A 34 7.82 9.58 0.61
N ARG A 35 8.22 8.92 -0.49
CA ARG A 35 8.42 9.54 -1.80
C ARG A 35 7.50 8.91 -2.83
N SER A 36 6.65 9.72 -3.47
CA SER A 36 5.77 9.29 -4.56
C SER A 36 5.29 10.49 -5.36
N GLU A 37 4.91 10.29 -6.62
CA GLU A 37 4.24 11.31 -7.43
C GLU A 37 2.75 11.45 -7.10
N CYS A 38 2.15 10.46 -6.42
CA CYS A 38 0.75 10.53 -6.00
C CYS A 38 0.53 11.67 -4.98
N LYS A 39 -0.34 12.63 -5.31
CA LYS A 39 -0.67 13.78 -4.44
C LYS A 39 -1.12 13.38 -3.02
N HIS A 40 -1.88 12.29 -2.91
CA HIS A 40 -2.37 11.80 -1.61
C HIS A 40 -1.25 11.20 -0.77
N ILE A 41 -0.32 10.47 -1.41
CA ILE A 41 0.83 9.89 -0.73
C ILE A 41 1.86 10.95 -0.32
N ARG A 42 2.07 11.99 -1.12
CA ARG A 42 2.90 13.15 -0.71
C ARG A 42 2.33 13.79 0.54
N ARG A 43 1.02 14.06 0.56
CA ARG A 43 0.34 14.61 1.72
C ARG A 43 0.38 13.68 2.94
N LEU A 44 0.33 12.36 2.75
CA LEU A 44 0.56 11.39 3.82
C LEU A 44 1.94 11.56 4.43
N GLY A 45 2.99 11.61 3.59
CA GLY A 45 4.38 11.79 4.04
C GLY A 45 4.61 13.11 4.78
N GLU A 46 4.03 14.21 4.30
CA GLU A 46 4.09 15.53 4.95
C GLU A 46 3.46 15.53 6.36
N ARG A 47 2.42 14.71 6.57
CA ARG A 47 1.70 14.63 7.86
C ARG A 47 2.29 13.61 8.83
N LEU A 48 3.10 12.68 8.34
CA LEU A 48 3.57 11.53 9.09
C LEU A 48 5.08 11.36 8.92
N SER A 49 5.84 12.27 9.53
CA SER A 49 7.31 12.23 9.56
C SER A 49 7.87 11.29 10.63
N SER A 50 7.06 10.87 11.59
CA SER A 50 7.46 9.88 12.60
C SER A 50 6.26 9.13 13.18
N ILE A 51 6.55 7.97 13.78
CA ILE A 51 5.57 7.18 14.52
C ILE A 51 6.18 6.67 15.83
N SER A 52 5.39 6.72 16.91
CA SER A 52 5.76 6.11 18.19
C SER A 52 5.46 4.61 18.20
N VAL A 53 6.19 3.86 19.02
CA VAL A 53 5.91 2.41 19.22
C VAL A 53 4.46 2.17 19.65
N ARG A 54 3.90 3.02 20.52
CA ARG A 54 2.49 2.92 20.92
C ARG A 54 1.53 3.13 19.75
N GLY A 55 1.85 4.07 18.87
CA GLY A 55 1.08 4.34 17.66
C GLY A 55 1.12 3.16 16.68
N LEU A 56 2.27 2.51 16.55
CA LEU A 56 2.46 1.37 15.65
C LEU A 56 1.50 0.21 15.95
N PHE A 57 1.30 -0.10 17.24
CA PHE A 57 0.42 -1.19 17.71
C PHE A 57 -1.02 -0.75 18.01
N ALA A 58 -1.39 0.49 17.69
CA ALA A 58 -2.77 0.93 17.89
C ALA A 58 -3.73 0.21 16.91
N PRO A 59 -5.00 -0.03 17.32
CA PRO A 59 -6.02 -0.59 16.42
C PRO A 59 -6.14 0.22 15.13
N ILE A 60 -6.52 -0.41 14.01
CA ILE A 60 -6.57 0.23 12.68
C ILE A 60 -7.29 1.58 12.70
N THR A 61 -8.42 1.69 13.39
CA THR A 61 -9.24 2.92 13.49
C THR A 61 -8.62 4.02 14.34
N LYS A 62 -7.56 3.72 15.09
CA LYS A 62 -6.80 4.63 15.95
C LYS A 62 -5.33 4.73 15.58
N ASN A 63 -4.89 3.98 14.57
CA ASN A 63 -3.52 3.97 14.12
C ASN A 63 -3.19 5.31 13.44
N PRO A 64 -2.09 5.98 13.81
CA PRO A 64 -1.74 7.29 13.26
C PRO A 64 -1.48 7.25 11.76
N VAL A 65 -1.01 6.11 11.21
CA VAL A 65 -0.85 5.93 9.76
C VAL A 65 -2.21 5.90 9.07
N SER A 66 -3.16 5.13 9.60
CA SER A 66 -4.53 5.06 9.06
C SER A 66 -5.23 6.43 9.09
N ARG A 67 -5.11 7.15 10.20
CA ARG A 67 -5.65 8.52 10.33
C ARG A 67 -4.99 9.48 9.36
N ALA A 68 -3.67 9.42 9.23
CA ALA A 68 -2.96 10.26 8.29
C ALA A 68 -3.35 9.96 6.83
N ALA A 69 -3.59 8.69 6.50
CA ALA A 69 -4.05 8.26 5.19
C ALA A 69 -5.49 8.71 4.88
N GLU A 70 -6.40 8.58 5.85
CA GLU A 70 -7.78 9.10 5.80
C GLU A 70 -7.75 10.61 5.54
N ASP A 71 -7.05 11.36 6.39
CA ASP A 71 -6.94 12.80 6.27
C ASP A 71 -6.34 13.22 4.93
N ALA A 72 -5.34 12.49 4.42
CA ALA A 72 -4.68 12.75 3.14
C ALA A 72 -5.56 12.41 1.92
N GLY A 73 -6.68 11.70 2.11
CA GLY A 73 -7.58 11.26 1.05
C GLY A 73 -7.06 10.05 0.27
N CYS A 74 -6.29 9.16 0.91
CA CYS A 74 -5.84 7.92 0.27
C CYS A 74 -7.03 7.01 -0.06
N HIS A 75 -6.96 6.28 -1.18
CA HIS A 75 -7.85 5.15 -1.40
C HIS A 75 -7.67 4.12 -0.27
N ALA A 76 -8.77 3.58 0.23
CA ALA A 76 -8.74 2.57 1.30
C ALA A 76 -7.89 1.34 0.94
N SER A 77 -7.84 0.99 -0.36
CA SER A 77 -7.06 -0.13 -0.90
C SER A 77 -5.62 0.21 -1.27
N CYS A 78 -5.18 1.46 -1.09
CA CYS A 78 -3.80 1.83 -1.40
C CYS A 78 -2.84 1.01 -0.52
N PRO A 79 -1.84 0.31 -1.08
CA PRO A 79 -0.91 -0.49 -0.28
C PRO A 79 0.15 0.36 0.46
N VAL A 80 0.29 1.65 0.11
CA VAL A 80 1.35 2.52 0.66
C VAL A 80 1.20 2.75 2.18
N PRO A 81 0.03 3.11 2.74
CA PRO A 81 -0.13 3.21 4.19
C PRO A 81 0.26 1.92 4.94
N LEU A 82 -0.06 0.75 4.38
CA LEU A 82 0.36 -0.53 4.96
C LEU A 82 1.90 -0.69 4.91
N ALA A 83 2.53 -0.30 3.80
CA ALA A 83 3.98 -0.35 3.67
C ALA A 83 4.70 0.53 4.69
N VAL A 84 4.14 1.69 5.04
CA VAL A 84 4.65 2.57 6.12
C VAL A 84 4.67 1.85 7.47
N ILE A 85 3.58 1.15 7.81
CA ILE A 85 3.49 0.37 9.05
C ILE A 85 4.55 -0.74 9.03
N LYS A 86 4.63 -1.54 7.96
CA LYS A 86 5.62 -2.64 7.86
C LYS A 86 7.06 -2.14 7.95
N ALA A 87 7.38 -1.03 7.28
CA ALA A 87 8.72 -0.45 7.33
C ALA A 87 9.07 -0.04 8.78
N ALA A 88 8.13 0.56 9.51
CA ALA A 88 8.32 0.94 10.90
C ALA A 88 8.46 -0.27 11.85
N GLU A 89 7.71 -1.36 11.63
CA GLU A 89 7.84 -2.61 12.39
C GLU A 89 9.23 -3.24 12.23
N VAL A 90 9.75 -3.28 11.01
CA VAL A 90 11.12 -3.77 10.74
C VAL A 90 12.15 -2.83 11.35
N ALA A 91 11.99 -1.51 11.22
CA ALA A 91 12.92 -0.54 11.80
C ALA A 91 12.96 -0.59 13.34
N MET A 92 11.88 -1.04 13.98
CA MET A 92 11.79 -1.26 15.42
C MET A 92 12.24 -2.66 15.87
N GLU A 93 12.65 -3.52 14.94
CA GLU A 93 13.06 -4.92 15.21
C GLU A 93 11.94 -5.75 15.86
N VAL A 94 10.68 -5.37 15.62
CA VAL A 94 9.49 -6.13 16.09
C VAL A 94 8.91 -7.03 15.00
N ALA A 95 9.38 -6.89 13.76
CA ALA A 95 9.07 -7.77 12.63
C ALA A 95 10.33 -8.03 11.80
N LEU A 96 10.37 -9.21 11.16
CA LEU A 96 11.42 -9.56 10.21
C LEU A 96 11.11 -8.95 8.82
N PRO A 97 12.14 -8.52 8.07
CA PRO A 97 11.95 -8.02 6.71
C PRO A 97 11.46 -9.15 5.80
N ARG A 98 10.21 -9.05 5.34
CA ARG A 98 9.61 -9.99 4.39
C ARG A 98 8.57 -9.31 3.51
N ASP A 99 8.70 -9.54 2.20
CA ASP A 99 7.80 -9.03 1.18
C ASP A 99 6.35 -9.49 1.41
N VAL A 100 5.40 -8.61 1.11
CA VAL A 100 3.98 -8.92 0.96
C VAL A 100 3.56 -8.53 -0.45
N ARG A 101 2.74 -9.37 -1.10
CA ARG A 101 2.31 -9.16 -2.49
C ARG A 101 0.81 -9.42 -2.60
N ILE A 102 0.13 -8.59 -3.37
CA ILE A 102 -1.25 -8.80 -3.79
C ILE A 102 -1.19 -9.19 -5.26
N LEU A 103 -1.61 -10.42 -5.58
CA LEU A 103 -1.54 -10.98 -6.93
C LEU A 103 -2.94 -11.41 -7.37
N PHE A 104 -3.30 -11.07 -8.60
CA PHE A 104 -4.50 -11.61 -9.25
C PHE A 104 -4.13 -12.92 -9.95
N ASP A 105 -4.92 -13.97 -9.73
CA ASP A 105 -4.75 -15.23 -10.45
C ASP A 105 -5.19 -15.05 -11.91
N PRO A 106 -4.28 -15.17 -12.91
CA PRO A 106 -4.64 -15.04 -14.31
C PRO A 106 -5.65 -16.08 -14.79
N SER A 107 -5.73 -17.25 -14.13
CA SER A 107 -6.66 -18.32 -14.49
C SER A 107 -8.11 -17.99 -14.15
N SER A 108 -8.35 -17.09 -13.19
CA SER A 108 -9.69 -16.64 -12.76
C SER A 108 -10.48 -15.83 -13.80
N ARG A 109 -9.86 -15.42 -14.92
CA ARG A 109 -10.46 -14.52 -15.93
C ARG A 109 -11.17 -15.23 -17.09
N ARG A 110 -11.44 -16.54 -17.02
CA ARG A 110 -11.82 -17.36 -18.19
C ARG A 110 -13.32 -17.59 -18.45
N GLU A 111 -14.26 -17.19 -17.59
CA GLU A 111 -15.68 -17.58 -17.80
C GLU A 111 -16.59 -16.49 -18.40
N GLU A 112 -16.26 -15.19 -18.31
CA GLU A 112 -17.19 -14.14 -18.77
C GLU A 112 -17.10 -13.81 -20.27
N ALA A 113 -16.04 -14.21 -20.97
CA ALA A 113 -15.85 -13.90 -22.39
C ALA A 113 -16.67 -14.81 -23.32
N GLU A 114 -17.08 -15.99 -22.87
CA GLU A 114 -17.76 -16.99 -23.71
C GLU A 114 -19.29 -16.79 -23.76
N SER A 115 -19.87 -16.04 -22.82
CA SER A 115 -21.32 -15.74 -22.78
C SER A 115 -21.76 -14.54 -23.63
N ARG A 116 -20.82 -13.80 -24.23
CA ARG A 116 -21.09 -12.59 -25.05
C ARG A 116 -20.95 -12.79 -26.56
N ARG A 117 -20.83 -14.02 -27.06
CA ARG A 117 -20.89 -14.27 -28.52
C ARG A 117 -22.29 -13.88 -29.03
N PRO A 118 -22.42 -12.93 -29.96
CA PRO A 118 -23.68 -12.74 -30.69
C PRO A 118 -24.00 -14.03 -31.45
N GLN A 119 -25.24 -14.51 -31.36
CA GLN A 119 -25.72 -15.57 -32.23
C GLN A 119 -25.86 -15.00 -33.65
N GLU A 120 -24.84 -15.17 -34.48
CA GLU A 120 -24.93 -14.87 -35.91
C GLU A 120 -25.90 -15.85 -36.60
N GLY A 121 -26.98 -15.30 -37.18
CA GLY A 121 -27.56 -15.74 -38.43
C GLY A 121 -28.39 -17.03 -38.44
N LYS A 122 -29.68 -16.95 -38.07
CA LYS A 122 -30.69 -17.85 -38.68
C LYS A 122 -31.05 -17.34 -40.07
N GLN A 123 -30.40 -17.98 -41.04
CA GLN A 123 -30.74 -18.18 -42.45
C GLN A 123 -32.04 -17.53 -42.95
N ALA A 124 -31.88 -16.61 -43.89
CA ALA A 124 -32.85 -16.36 -44.95
C ALA A 124 -32.81 -17.51 -45.96
N LYS A 125 -33.98 -18.07 -46.28
CA LYS A 125 -34.23 -18.84 -47.51
C LYS A 125 -35.72 -19.18 -47.63
N PRO A 126 -36.21 -19.40 -48.87
CA PRO A 126 -36.14 -18.57 -50.07
C PRO A 126 -37.45 -17.80 -50.31
#